data_AF-A0A961UV76-F1
#
_entry.id   AF-A0A961UV76-F1
#
_cell.length_a   1.000
_cell.length_b   1.000
_cell.length_c   1.000
_cell.angle_alpha   90.00
_cell.angle_beta   90.00
_cell.angle_gamma   90.00
#
_symmetry.space_group_name_H-M   'P 1'
#
loop_
_entity.id
_entity.type
_entity.pdbx_description
1 polymer ?
#
loop_
_entity_poly.entity_id
_entity_poly.type
_entity_poly.pdbx_seq_one_letter_code
_entity_poly.pdbx_strand_id
1 'polypeptide(L)'
;MKTFTQTLAIAAAIATVAGMSFAPTAAQAGRGGKQIYIQTYEFKKPMHGYSGHSGNYYCDYQRLPNRRCDANGRNCKIVSWTLQEICQ
;
A
#
# COMPACT_ATOMS: atom_id res chain seq x y z
N MET A 1 -63.74 -9.56 5.51
CA MET A 1 -62.40 -9.31 4.92
C MET A 1 -61.84 -8.07 5.57
N LYS A 2 -60.77 -8.18 6.38
CA LYS A 2 -60.17 -7.04 7.08
C LYS A 2 -58.93 -6.57 6.32
N THR A 3 -59.00 -5.34 5.82
CA THR A 3 -57.94 -4.60 5.15
C THR A 3 -56.89 -4.18 6.17
N PHE A 4 -55.62 -4.47 5.89
CA PHE A 4 -54.50 -3.86 6.60
C PHE A 4 -53.53 -3.28 5.58
N THR A 5 -53.53 -1.96 5.53
CA THR A 5 -52.60 -1.12 4.78
C THR A 5 -51.45 -0.72 5.71
N GLN A 6 -50.30 -0.43 5.10
CA GLN A 6 -49.16 0.38 5.57
C GLN A 6 -47.96 -0.40 6.15
N THR A 7 -46.91 -0.61 5.33
CA THR A 7 -45.77 0.29 5.06
C THR A 7 -44.81 0.37 6.24
N LEU A 8 -43.65 -0.28 6.11
CA LEU A 8 -42.37 0.15 6.67
C LEU A 8 -41.25 -0.59 5.93
N ALA A 9 -40.75 0.05 4.88
CA ALA A 9 -39.53 -0.33 4.19
C ALA A 9 -38.34 -0.06 5.12
N ILE A 10 -37.59 -1.09 5.46
CA ILE A 10 -36.30 -0.96 6.14
C ILE A 10 -35.24 -1.32 5.11
N ALA A 11 -34.75 -0.30 4.41
CA ALA A 11 -33.55 -0.39 3.60
C ALA A 11 -32.34 -0.25 4.53
N ALA A 12 -31.72 -1.38 4.90
CA ALA A 12 -30.41 -1.39 5.54
C ALA A 12 -29.34 -1.60 4.45
N ALA A 13 -28.81 -0.49 3.92
CA ALA A 13 -27.62 -0.51 3.08
C ALA A 13 -26.39 -0.76 3.98
N ILE A 14 -25.84 -1.96 3.94
CA ILE A 14 -24.58 -2.30 4.61
C ILE A 14 -23.47 -2.13 3.56
N ALA A 15 -22.79 -1.00 3.60
CA ALA A 15 -21.57 -0.80 2.82
C ALA A 15 -20.43 -1.62 3.45
N THR A 16 -20.18 -2.82 2.94
CA THR A 16 -19.01 -3.62 3.31
C THR A 16 -17.76 -3.05 2.64
N VAL A 17 -17.02 -2.21 3.36
CA VAL A 17 -15.63 -1.87 3.05
C VAL A 17 -14.74 -2.85 3.81
N ALA A 18 -14.40 -3.98 3.19
CA ALA A 18 -13.38 -4.91 3.66
C ALA A 18 -12.92 -5.75 2.46
N GLY A 19 -11.66 -5.86 2.09
CA GLY A 19 -10.43 -5.24 2.55
C GLY A 19 -9.44 -5.33 1.37
N MET A 20 -8.52 -4.38 1.27
CA MET A 20 -7.46 -4.43 0.27
C MET A 20 -6.56 -5.61 0.59
N SER A 21 -6.44 -6.55 -0.35
CA SER A 21 -5.57 -7.70 -0.24
C SER A 21 -4.11 -7.23 -0.14
N PHE A 22 -3.53 -7.30 1.05
CA PHE A 22 -2.08 -7.20 1.22
C PHE A 22 -1.46 -8.49 0.65
N ALA A 23 -0.99 -8.45 -0.59
CA ALA A 23 -0.15 -9.51 -1.13
C ALA A 23 1.32 -9.09 -0.93
N PRO A 24 2.03 -9.61 0.10
CA PRO A 24 3.49 -9.51 0.11
C PRO A 24 4.01 -10.41 -1.01
N THR A 25 4.64 -9.82 -2.03
CA THR A 25 5.41 -10.59 -3.00
C THR A 25 6.58 -11.24 -2.26
N ALA A 26 6.70 -12.57 -2.35
CA ALA A 26 7.68 -13.36 -1.64
C ALA A 26 9.10 -12.79 -1.83
N ALA A 27 9.71 -12.34 -0.72
CA ALA A 27 11.13 -12.05 -0.68
C ALA A 27 11.90 -13.37 -0.89
N GLN A 28 12.61 -13.47 -2.01
CA GLN A 28 13.46 -14.60 -2.36
C GLN A 28 14.65 -14.63 -1.38
N ALA A 29 14.51 -15.40 -0.29
CA ALA A 29 15.57 -15.60 0.69
C ALA A 29 16.70 -16.48 0.10
N GLY A 30 17.73 -15.82 -0.42
CA GLY A 30 19.00 -16.46 -0.79
C GLY A 30 19.73 -16.99 0.45
N ARG A 31 20.26 -18.22 0.33
CA ARG A 31 21.06 -18.97 1.31
C ARG A 31 22.11 -18.13 2.06
N GLY A 32 22.12 -18.22 3.39
CA GLY A 32 23.34 -18.16 4.23
C GLY A 32 24.06 -16.82 4.43
N GLY A 33 23.53 -15.71 3.93
CA GLY A 33 24.04 -14.36 4.16
C GLY A 33 23.09 -13.53 5.03
N LYS A 34 23.59 -12.44 5.59
CA LYS A 34 22.81 -11.42 6.32
C LYS A 34 21.51 -11.13 5.56
N GLN A 35 20.36 -11.40 6.18
CA GLN A 35 19.07 -11.32 5.49
C GLN A 35 18.76 -9.87 5.17
N ILE A 36 18.69 -9.53 3.89
CA ILE A 36 18.25 -8.18 3.49
C ILE A 36 16.75 -8.09 3.72
N TYR A 37 16.33 -7.12 4.53
CA TYR A 37 14.92 -6.82 4.75
C TYR A 37 14.52 -5.63 3.89
N ILE A 38 13.49 -5.80 3.06
CA ILE A 38 12.94 -4.74 2.23
C ILE A 38 11.47 -4.57 2.58
N GLN A 39 11.07 -3.35 2.94
CA GLN A 39 9.68 -2.99 3.18
C GLN A 39 9.31 -1.79 2.31
N THR A 40 8.06 -1.76 1.84
CA THR A 40 7.62 -0.78 0.85
C THR A 40 6.28 -0.18 1.29
N TYR A 41 6.17 1.14 1.27
CA TYR A 41 5.00 1.89 1.71
C TYR A 41 4.61 2.94 0.67
N GLU A 42 3.32 3.05 0.36
CA GLU A 42 2.82 4.06 -0.58
C GLU A 42 2.20 5.27 0.13
N PHE A 43 2.56 6.45 -0.32
CA PHE A 43 2.10 7.73 0.21
C PHE A 43 1.73 8.70 -0.91
N LYS A 44 0.88 9.69 -0.60
CA LYS A 44 0.52 10.76 -1.55
C LYS A 44 1.65 11.78 -1.78
N LYS A 45 2.67 11.79 -0.92
CA LYS A 45 3.80 12.73 -0.92
C LYS A 45 5.09 12.00 -0.51
N PRO A 46 6.28 12.52 -0.83
CA PRO A 46 7.52 11.89 -0.41
C PRO A 46 7.65 11.93 1.11
N MET A 47 7.76 10.75 1.73
CA MET A 47 7.95 10.60 3.17
C MET A 47 9.42 10.37 3.50
N HIS A 48 9.81 10.66 4.74
CA HIS A 48 11.12 10.31 5.26
C HIS A 48 11.01 8.97 5.95
N GLY A 49 11.93 8.07 5.59
CA GLY A 49 12.10 6.79 6.26
C GLY A 49 13.12 6.88 7.39
N TYR A 50 13.48 5.71 7.90
CA TYR A 50 14.52 5.53 8.90
C TYR A 50 15.88 5.32 8.22
N SER A 51 16.91 6.03 8.71
CA SER A 51 18.29 5.82 8.28
C SER A 51 19.16 5.70 9.52
N GLY A 52 19.81 4.55 9.67
CA GLY A 52 20.63 4.24 10.85
C GLY A 52 20.70 2.76 11.20
N HIS A 53 21.32 2.47 12.34
CA HIS A 53 21.49 1.10 12.82
C HIS A 53 20.26 0.59 13.57
N SER A 54 19.71 -0.53 13.10
CA SER A 54 18.68 -1.32 13.77
C SER A 54 19.25 -2.70 14.12
N GLY A 55 19.68 -2.86 15.38
CA GLY A 55 20.39 -4.06 15.82
C GLY A 55 21.67 -4.29 15.00
N ASN A 56 21.77 -5.47 14.38
CA ASN A 56 22.90 -5.82 13.53
C ASN A 56 22.77 -5.29 12.09
N TYR A 57 21.71 -4.56 11.74
CA TYR A 57 21.45 -4.05 10.39
C TYR A 57 21.68 -2.55 10.28
N TYR A 58 22.23 -2.11 9.15
CA TYR A 58 22.14 -0.72 8.74
C TYR A 58 20.95 -0.60 7.80
N CYS A 59 20.00 0.23 8.20
CA CYS A 59 18.81 0.53 7.42
C CYS A 59 18.96 1.87 6.74
N ASP A 60 18.49 1.95 5.50
CA ASP A 60 18.33 3.21 4.78
C ASP A 60 17.08 3.16 3.90
N TYR A 61 16.64 4.32 3.45
CA TYR A 61 15.39 4.43 2.69
C TYR A 61 15.57 5.15 1.35
N GLN A 62 14.72 4.76 0.40
CA GLN A 62 14.60 5.40 -0.90
C GLN A 62 13.21 5.97 -1.11
N ARG A 63 13.16 7.11 -1.81
CA ARG A 63 11.92 7.77 -2.24
C ARG A 63 11.76 7.58 -3.73
N LEU A 64 10.82 6.73 -4.11
CA LEU A 64 10.56 6.37 -5.50
C LEU A 64 9.26 7.06 -5.98
N PRO A 65 9.32 7.97 -6.96
CA PRO A 65 8.12 8.62 -7.47
C PRO A 65 7.31 7.66 -8.36
N ASN A 66 6.05 7.45 -8.03
CA ASN A 66 5.13 6.66 -8.85
C ASN A 66 4.47 7.56 -9.89
N ARG A 67 4.74 7.27 -11.17
CA ARG A 67 4.25 8.07 -12.31
C ARG A 67 3.11 7.34 -13.01
N ARG A 68 2.04 8.08 -13.32
CA ARG A 68 1.00 7.62 -14.26
C ARG A 68 1.14 8.43 -15.53
N CYS A 69 1.19 7.72 -16.64
CA CYS A 69 1.26 8.31 -17.97
C CYS A 69 -0.09 8.18 -18.68
N ASP A 70 -0.36 9.09 -19.60
CA ASP A 70 -1.45 8.92 -20.56
C ASP A 70 -1.21 7.72 -21.50
N ALA A 71 -2.22 7.33 -22.27
CA ALA A 71 -2.15 6.19 -23.18
C ALA A 71 -1.01 6.31 -24.23
N ASN A 72 -0.57 7.54 -24.52
CA ASN A 72 0.50 7.81 -25.47
C ASN A 72 1.89 7.91 -24.81
N GLY A 73 1.99 7.81 -23.49
CA GLY A 73 3.24 7.94 -22.73
C GLY A 73 3.86 9.34 -22.74
N ARG A 74 3.18 10.36 -23.29
CA ARG A 74 3.74 11.71 -23.48
C ARG A 74 3.58 12.57 -22.24
N ASN A 75 2.51 12.34 -21.46
CA ASN A 75 2.24 13.10 -20.24
C ASN A 75 2.30 12.20 -19.01
N CYS A 76 3.45 12.15 -18.35
CA CYS A 76 3.66 11.37 -17.12
C CYS A 76 3.69 12.28 -15.89
N LYS A 77 2.68 12.15 -15.02
CA LYS A 77 2.59 12.90 -13.76
C LYS A 77 2.88 11.99 -12.57
N ILE A 78 3.55 12.54 -11.56
CA ILE A 78 3.74 11.85 -10.28
C ILE A 78 2.38 11.87 -9.55
N VAL A 79 1.87 10.70 -9.20
CA VAL A 79 0.56 10.55 -8.53
C VAL A 79 0.68 10.07 -7.09
N SER A 80 1.77 9.38 -6.77
CA SER A 80 2.09 8.89 -5.44
C SER A 80 3.61 8.70 -5.32
N TRP A 81 4.04 8.35 -4.12
CA TRP A 81 5.43 8.09 -3.78
C TRP A 81 5.50 6.78 -3.02
N THR A 82 6.47 5.96 -3.39
CA THR A 82 6.83 4.76 -2.67
C THR A 82 8.04 5.06 -1.78
N LEU A 83 7.90 4.81 -0.48
CA LEU A 83 9.02 4.75 0.46
C LEU A 83 9.47 3.28 0.53
N GLN A 84 10.72 3.02 0.17
CA GLN A 84 11.32 1.70 0.29
C GLN A 84 12.38 1.72 1.39
N GLU A 85 12.14 0.96 2.46
CA GLU A 85 13.07 0.72 3.57
C GLU A 85 13.91 -0.53 3.26
N ILE A 86 15.23 -0.43 3.39
CA ILE A 86 16.18 -1.50 3.13
C ILE A 86 17.11 -1.63 4.31
N CYS A 87 17.11 -2.78 4.99
CA CYS A 87 18.03 -3.10 6.07
C CYS A 87 18.96 -4.25 5.65
N GLN A 88 20.27 -4.00 5.67
CA GLN A 88 21.30 -4.94 5.23
C GLN A 88 22.49 -4.98 6.16
#